data_AF-A0A0M2KL20-F1
#
_entry.id   AF-A0A0M2KL20-F1
#
_cell.length_a   1.000
_cell.length_b   1.000
_cell.length_c   1.000
_cell.angle_alpha   90.00
_cell.angle_beta   90.00
_cell.angle_gamma   90.00
#
_symmetry.space_group_name_H-M   'P 1'
#
loop_
_entity.id
_entity.type
_entity.pdbx_description
1 polymer ?
#
loop_
_entity_poly.entity_id
_entity_poly.type
_entity_poly.pdbx_seq_one_letter_code
_entity_poly.pdbx_strand_id
1 'polypeptide(L)'
;MSQLAEINKKSIEKTESEKKNLEATINKTINNLPNEKTKIMDLSESWDATIKKKCKLSIFESLNTDAEIAEENLCLYSEYKAEKEFFEDLNY
;
A
#
# COMPACT_ATOMS: atom_id res chain seq x y z
N MET A 1 -12.43 -16.58 18.97
CA MET A 1 -11.54 -16.05 17.90
C MET A 1 -10.11 -16.24 18.39
N SER A 2 -9.19 -16.78 17.60
CA SER A 2 -7.79 -16.94 18.03
C SER A 2 -7.07 -15.59 18.01
N GLN A 3 -6.02 -15.43 18.83
CA GLN A 3 -5.18 -14.22 18.81
C GLN A 3 -4.62 -13.94 17.41
N LEU A 4 -4.24 -15.00 16.70
CA LEU A 4 -3.77 -14.93 15.31
C LEU A 4 -4.83 -14.38 14.35
N ALA A 5 -6.08 -14.85 14.46
CA ALA A 5 -7.17 -14.35 13.62
C ALA A 5 -7.45 -12.86 13.86
N GLU A 6 -7.31 -12.40 15.11
CA GLU A 6 -7.45 -10.98 15.44
C GLU A 6 -6.28 -10.14 14.89
N ILE A 7 -5.05 -10.64 14.95
CA ILE A 7 -3.87 -10.00 14.36
C ILE A 7 -4.06 -9.85 12.84
N ASN A 8 -4.41 -10.94 12.16
CA ASN A 8 -4.62 -10.95 10.71
C ASN A 8 -5.75 -10.00 10.31
N LYS A 9 -6.85 -9.97 11.06
CA LYS A 9 -7.95 -9.03 10.82
C LYS A 9 -7.46 -7.58 10.93
N LYS A 10 -6.76 -7.23 12.02
CA LYS A 10 -6.25 -5.87 12.23
C LYS A 10 -5.24 -5.46 11.17
N SER A 11 -4.35 -6.36 10.74
CA SER A 11 -3.36 -6.05 9.70
C SER A 11 -4.04 -5.79 8.35
N ILE A 12 -5.06 -6.57 7.99
CA ILE A 12 -5.86 -6.35 6.78
C ILE A 12 -6.60 -5.01 6.84
N GLU A 13 -7.36 -4.76 7.90
CA GLU A 13 -8.14 -3.52 8.06
C GLU A 13 -7.26 -2.27 7.99
N LYS A 14 -6.09 -2.31 8.63
CA LYS A 14 -5.11 -1.22 8.60
C LYS A 14 -4.55 -0.99 7.19
N THR A 15 -4.23 -2.06 6.48
CA THR A 15 -3.67 -2.00 5.13
C THR A 15 -4.70 -1.48 4.13
N GLU A 16 -5.94 -1.96 4.20
CA GLU A 16 -7.05 -1.47 3.38
C GLU A 16 -7.37 0.00 3.65
N SER A 17 -7.33 0.42 4.93
CA SER A 17 -7.53 1.83 5.27
C SER A 17 -6.43 2.71 4.67
N GLU A 18 -5.16 2.29 4.72
CA GLU A 18 -4.07 3.07 4.16
C GLU A 18 -4.14 3.13 2.63
N LYS A 19 -4.52 2.02 1.99
CA LYS A 19 -4.77 2.00 0.55
C LYS A 19 -5.86 3.00 0.14
N LYS A 20 -6.97 3.09 0.89
CA LYS A 20 -8.02 4.09 0.64
C LYS A 20 -7.51 5.52 0.82
N ASN A 21 -6.64 5.76 1.80
CA ASN A 21 -6.01 7.07 1.99
C ASN A 21 -5.11 7.43 0.80
N LEU A 22 -4.31 6.47 0.31
CA LEU A 22 -3.51 6.64 -0.91
C LEU A 22 -4.39 6.97 -2.13
N GLU A 23 -5.47 6.23 -2.36
CA GLU A 23 -6.41 6.49 -3.47
C GLU A 23 -7.01 7.91 -3.38
N ALA A 24 -7.36 8.36 -2.17
CA ALA A 24 -7.84 9.73 -1.94
C ALA A 24 -6.76 10.78 -2.24
N THR A 25 -5.51 10.54 -1.82
CA THR A 25 -4.36 11.41 -2.10
C THR A 25 -4.07 11.47 -3.60
N ILE A 26 -4.05 10.35 -4.32
CA ILE A 26 -3.86 10.31 -5.77
C ILE A 26 -4.92 11.15 -6.47
N ASN A 27 -6.20 10.98 -6.10
CA ASN A 27 -7.29 11.77 -6.67
C ASN A 27 -7.13 13.26 -6.39
N LYS A 28 -6.71 13.65 -5.18
CA LYS A 28 -6.40 15.04 -4.83
C LYS A 28 -5.25 15.57 -5.68
N THR A 29 -4.16 14.83 -5.82
CA THR A 29 -2.98 15.21 -6.62
C THR A 29 -3.34 15.37 -8.10
N ILE A 30 -4.17 14.48 -8.67
CA ILE A 30 -4.69 14.61 -10.04
C ILE A 30 -5.53 15.89 -10.20
N ASN A 31 -6.37 16.23 -9.21
CA ASN A 31 -7.19 17.44 -9.27
C ASN A 31 -6.35 18.72 -9.23
N ASN A 32 -5.21 18.71 -8.52
CA ASN A 32 -4.30 19.85 -8.43
C ASN A 32 -3.31 19.92 -9.61
N LEU A 33 -2.96 18.77 -10.20
CA LEU A 33 -2.03 18.64 -11.33
C LEU A 33 -2.68 17.90 -12.51
N PRO A 34 -3.77 18.43 -13.11
CA PRO A 34 -4.56 17.71 -14.12
C PRO A 34 -3.76 17.38 -15.38
N ASN A 35 -2.78 18.21 -15.74
CA ASN A 35 -1.89 17.97 -16.90
C ASN A 35 -0.94 16.78 -16.68
N GLU A 36 -0.69 16.40 -15.43
CA GLU A 36 0.18 15.28 -15.06
C GLU A 36 -0.59 14.00 -14.77
N LYS A 37 -1.93 14.00 -14.93
CA LYS A 37 -2.81 12.88 -14.60
C LYS A 37 -2.30 11.53 -15.11
N THR A 38 -1.94 11.45 -16.39
CA THR A 38 -1.45 10.20 -16.99
C THR A 38 -0.18 9.71 -16.29
N LYS A 39 0.78 10.61 -16.03
CA LYS A 39 2.03 10.23 -15.34
C LYS A 39 1.78 9.78 -13.90
N ILE A 40 0.85 10.43 -13.19
CA ILE A 40 0.46 10.07 -11.82
C ILE A 40 -0.15 8.66 -11.81
N MET A 41 -1.09 8.38 -12.72
CA MET A 41 -1.73 7.06 -12.84
C MET A 41 -0.72 5.98 -13.22
N ASP A 42 0.10 6.21 -14.24
CA ASP A 42 1.11 5.26 -14.71
C ASP A 42 2.14 4.93 -13.61
N LEU A 43 2.55 5.93 -12.83
CA LEU A 43 3.45 5.73 -11.69
C LEU A 43 2.78 4.90 -10.60
N SER A 44 1.53 5.21 -10.23
CA SER A 44 0.82 4.45 -9.19
C SER A 44 0.58 2.99 -9.60
N GLU A 45 0.20 2.73 -10.86
CA GLU A 45 0.08 1.37 -11.39
C GLU A 45 1.41 0.60 -11.34
N SER A 46 2.50 1.27 -11.71
CA SER A 46 3.85 0.71 -11.65
C SER A 46 4.30 0.44 -10.22
N TRP A 47 3.94 1.33 -9.29
CA TRP A 47 4.23 1.20 -7.86
C TRP A 47 3.48 0.01 -7.27
N ASP A 48 2.17 -0.11 -7.48
CA ASP A 48 1.34 -1.24 -7.04
C ASP A 48 1.90 -2.59 -7.55
N ALA A 49 2.25 -2.66 -8.83
CA ALA A 49 2.87 -3.86 -9.41
C ALA A 49 4.22 -4.20 -8.77
N THR A 50 5.00 -3.19 -8.41
CA THR A 50 6.31 -3.34 -7.76
C THR A 50 6.16 -3.83 -6.33
N ILE A 51 5.28 -3.20 -5.54
CA ILE A 51 5.14 -3.49 -4.11
C ILE A 51 4.55 -4.87 -3.88
N LYS A 52 3.64 -5.35 -4.74
CA LYS A 52 3.12 -6.73 -4.68
C LYS A 52 4.23 -7.76 -4.81
N LYS A 53 5.16 -7.54 -5.75
CA LYS A 53 6.34 -8.41 -5.94
C LYS A 53 7.33 -8.27 -4.78
N LYS A 54 7.63 -7.03 -4.37
CA LYS A 54 8.54 -6.71 -3.27
C LYS A 54 8.07 -7.34 -1.96
N CYS A 55 6.81 -7.12 -1.59
CA CYS A 55 6.26 -7.64 -0.34
C CYS A 55 6.23 -9.16 -0.33
N LYS A 56 5.82 -9.80 -1.44
CA LYS A 56 5.86 -11.27 -1.53
C LYS A 56 7.28 -11.83 -1.40
N LEU A 57 8.27 -11.15 -1.95
CA LEU A 57 9.68 -11.52 -1.81
C LEU A 57 10.20 -11.27 -0.39
N SER A 58 9.79 -10.17 0.26
CA SER A 58 10.28 -9.78 1.58
C SER A 58 9.84 -10.73 2.70
N ILE A 59 8.70 -11.40 2.54
CA ILE A 59 8.14 -12.33 3.53
C ILE A 59 8.60 -13.77 3.30
N PHE A 60 9.70 -14.00 2.56
CA PHE A 60 10.11 -15.36 2.16
C PHE A 60 10.28 -16.33 3.35
N GLU A 61 10.70 -15.83 4.52
CA GLU A 61 10.83 -16.62 5.75
C GLU A 61 9.49 -16.98 6.39
N SER A 62 8.45 -16.20 6.11
CA SER A 62 7.11 -16.34 6.68
C SER A 62 6.13 -17.07 5.74
N LEU A 63 6.56 -17.47 4.55
CA LEU A 63 5.70 -18.18 3.59
C LEU A 63 5.22 -19.53 4.15
N ASN A 64 3.92 -19.80 4.02
CA ASN A 64 3.23 -20.97 4.56
C ASN A 64 3.26 -21.07 6.09
N THR A 65 3.51 -19.95 6.77
CA THR A 65 3.41 -19.85 8.23
C THR A 65 2.17 -19.06 8.61
N ASP A 66 1.76 -19.19 9.87
CA ASP A 66 0.69 -18.41 10.46
C ASP A 66 0.92 -16.89 10.37
N ALA A 67 2.19 -16.45 10.28
CA ALA A 67 2.58 -15.05 10.20
C ALA A 67 2.50 -14.46 8.78
N GLU A 68 2.34 -15.28 7.73
CA GLU A 68 2.40 -14.83 6.32
C GLU A 68 1.49 -13.64 6.06
N ILE A 69 0.23 -13.72 6.48
CA ILE A 69 -0.77 -12.68 6.25
C ILE A 69 -0.39 -11.39 6.96
N ALA A 70 0.03 -11.46 8.22
CA ALA A 70 0.36 -10.29 9.01
C ALA A 70 1.60 -9.57 8.44
N GLU A 71 2.64 -10.33 8.07
CA GLU A 71 3.87 -9.78 7.49
C GLU A 71 3.65 -9.19 6.10
N GLU A 72 2.86 -9.86 5.24
CA GLU A 72 2.53 -9.33 3.92
C GLU A 72 1.79 -7.99 4.02
N ASN A 73 0.77 -7.93 4.90
CA ASN A 73 0.01 -6.71 5.14
C ASN A 73 0.86 -5.61 5.76
N LEU A 74 1.78 -5.93 6.67
CA LEU A 74 2.70 -4.95 7.25
C LEU A 74 3.57 -4.30 6.18
N CYS A 75 4.14 -5.10 5.26
CA CYS A 75 4.89 -4.58 4.13
C CYS A 75 4.01 -3.69 3.23
N LEU A 76 2.84 -4.18 2.81
CA LEU A 76 1.94 -3.43 1.93
C LEU A 76 1.50 -2.10 2.56
N TYR A 77 1.17 -2.10 3.85
CA TYR A 77 0.85 -0.88 4.60
C TYR A 77 1.98 0.15 4.53
N SER A 78 3.22 -0.27 4.78
CA SER A 78 4.38 0.62 4.72
C SER A 78 4.61 1.19 3.32
N GLU A 79 4.41 0.38 2.27
CA GLU A 79 4.56 0.84 0.90
C GLU A 79 3.45 1.79 0.45
N TYR A 80 2.19 1.50 0.79
CA TYR A 80 1.07 2.43 0.51
C TYR A 80 1.27 3.77 1.21
N LYS A 81 1.77 3.74 2.46
CA LYS A 81 2.10 4.95 3.19
C LYS A 81 3.21 5.75 2.50
N ALA A 82 4.27 5.09 2.04
CA ALA A 82 5.38 5.74 1.34
C ALA A 82 4.95 6.35 -0.01
N GLU A 83 4.11 5.64 -0.77
CA GLU A 83 3.55 6.16 -2.02
C GLU A 83 2.65 7.38 -1.77
N LYS A 84 1.85 7.33 -0.70
CA LYS A 84 0.99 8.45 -0.30
C LYS A 84 1.82 9.67 0.06
N GLU A 85 2.86 9.50 0.89
CA GLU A 85 3.79 10.57 1.28
C GLU A 85 4.46 11.18 0.05
N PHE A 86 4.90 10.36 -0.92
CA PHE A 86 5.44 10.85 -2.19
C PHE A 86 4.47 11.77 -2.94
N PHE A 87 3.20 11.38 -3.06
CA PHE A 87 2.19 12.21 -3.76
C PHE A 87 1.73 13.42 -2.96
N GLU A 88 1.80 13.38 -1.63
CA GLU A 88 1.57 14.53 -0.74
C GLU A 88 2.69 15.58 -0.86
N ASP A 89 3.93 15.13 -1.07
CA ASP A 89 5.12 15.98 -1.19
C ASP A 89 5.31 16.62 -2.57
N LEU A 90 4.48 16.26 -3.56
CA LEU A 90 4.41 16.98 -4.82
C LEU A 90 3.84 18.37 -4.54
N ASN A 91 4.72 19.37 -4.37
CA ASN A 91 4.33 20.75 -4.10
C ASN A 91 3.35 21.28 -5.18
N TYR A 92 2.10 21.53 -4.79
CA TYR A 92 1.04 22.15 -5.59
C TYR A 92 0.27 23.20 -4.79
#